data_AF-A0A267MGF8-F1
#
_entry.id   AF-A0A267MGF8-F1
#
_cell.length_a   1.000
_cell.length_b   1.000
_cell.length_c   1.000
_cell.angle_alpha   90.00
_cell.angle_beta   90.00
_cell.angle_gamma   90.00
#
_symmetry.space_group_name_H-M   'P 1'
#
loop_
_entity.id
_entity.type
_entity.pdbx_description
1 polymer ?
#
loop_
_entity_poly.entity_id
_entity_poly.type
_entity_poly.pdbx_seq_one_letter_code
_entity_poly.pdbx_strand_id
1 'polypeptide(L)'
;MKDRFKYILLTIIIIILGLLSRKYTNIFPLYIGDILWATMVYFIFRALFINNTHKNIFLYTLVFSYTIELSQLYKSPWINNIRSIRLFGLILGYGFLWSDLVYYTIGAVIGFLIDYFIVKKRS
;
A
#
# COMPACT_ATOMS: atom_id res chain seq x y z
N MET A 1 -12.58 -18.94 1.89
CA MET A 1 -13.17 -17.99 0.92
C MET A 1 -13.83 -16.77 1.58
N LYS A 2 -14.65 -16.94 2.63
CA LYS A 2 -15.33 -15.82 3.32
C LYS A 2 -14.37 -14.72 3.82
N ASP A 3 -13.18 -15.10 4.29
CA ASP A 3 -12.20 -14.10 4.77
C ASP A 3 -11.48 -13.38 3.64
N ARG A 4 -11.27 -14.02 2.47
CA ARG A 4 -10.71 -13.35 1.28
C ARG A 4 -11.61 -12.21 0.81
N PHE A 5 -12.94 -12.42 0.82
CA PHE A 5 -13.90 -11.41 0.40
C PHE A 5 -13.87 -10.17 1.31
N LYS A 6 -13.66 -10.34 2.62
CA LYS A 6 -13.51 -9.21 3.56
C LYS A 6 -12.27 -8.37 3.23
N TYR A 7 -11.13 -9.01 2.96
CA TYR A 7 -9.93 -8.26 2.58
C TYR A 7 -10.09 -7.55 1.25
N ILE A 8 -10.73 -8.17 0.26
CA ILE A 8 -11.02 -7.53 -1.03
C ILE A 8 -11.92 -6.30 -0.83
N LEU A 9 -12.97 -6.42 0.00
CA LEU A 9 -13.85 -5.29 0.33
C LEU A 9 -13.07 -4.16 1.03
N LEU A 10 -12.23 -4.49 2.01
CA LEU A 10 -11.37 -3.51 2.69
C LEU A 10 -10.41 -2.82 1.72
N THR A 11 -9.79 -3.57 0.80
CA THR A 11 -8.93 -3.02 -0.25
C THR A 11 -9.69 -2.02 -1.11
N ILE A 12 -10.92 -2.34 -1.55
CA ILE A 12 -11.75 -1.43 -2.36
C ILE A 12 -12.07 -0.14 -1.59
N ILE A 13 -12.44 -0.25 -0.31
CA ILE A 13 -12.72 0.92 0.54
C ILE A 13 -11.47 1.81 0.65
N ILE A 14 -10.30 1.20 0.88
CA ILE A 14 -9.03 1.93 1.00
C ILE A 14 -8.63 2.58 -0.32
N ILE A 15 -8.86 1.93 -1.46
CA ILE A 15 -8.66 2.54 -2.79
C ILE A 15 -9.50 3.81 -2.93
N ILE A 16 -10.79 3.74 -2.58
CA ILE A 16 -11.70 4.89 -2.66
C ILE A 16 -11.20 6.02 -1.75
N LEU A 17 -10.86 5.71 -0.50
CA LEU A 17 -10.33 6.69 0.46
C LEU A 17 -9.00 7.30 -0.01
N GLY A 18 -8.10 6.49 -0.57
CA GLY A 18 -6.81 6.95 -1.08
C GLY A 18 -6.97 7.88 -2.29
N LEU A 19 -7.88 7.55 -3.21
CA LEU A 19 -8.20 8.41 -4.35
C LEU A 19 -8.87 9.72 -3.91
N LEU A 20 -9.76 9.68 -2.92
CA LEU A 20 -10.39 10.88 -2.35
C LEU A 20 -9.35 11.76 -1.64
N SER A 21 -8.44 11.18 -0.86
CA SER A 21 -7.34 11.91 -0.23
C SER A 21 -6.47 12.63 -1.25
N ARG A 22 -6.15 11.98 -2.38
CA ARG A 22 -5.38 12.58 -3.48
C ARG A 22 -6.16 13.60 -4.32
N LYS A 23 -7.50 13.53 -4.32
CA LYS A 23 -8.35 14.53 -4.99
C LYS A 23 -8.51 15.81 -4.15
N TYR A 24 -8.59 15.67 -2.83
CA TYR A 24 -8.81 16.78 -1.90
C TYR A 24 -7.53 17.13 -1.13
N THR A 25 -6.44 17.41 -1.85
CA THR A 25 -5.13 17.76 -1.26
C THR A 25 -5.16 19.06 -0.45
N ASN A 26 -6.14 19.93 -0.67
CA ASN A 26 -6.37 21.13 0.16
C ASN A 26 -6.88 20.81 1.57
N ILE A 27 -7.43 19.61 1.78
CA ILE A 27 -8.06 19.19 3.04
C ILE A 27 -7.22 18.10 3.70
N PHE A 28 -6.68 17.18 2.90
CA PHE A 28 -5.89 16.05 3.36
C PHE A 28 -4.44 16.17 2.89
N PRO A 29 -3.47 16.11 3.82
CA PRO A 29 -2.06 16.01 3.47
C PRO A 29 -1.77 14.81 2.58
N LEU A 30 -0.83 14.98 1.64
CA LEU A 30 -0.46 13.95 0.66
C LEU A 30 -0.01 12.63 1.32
N TYR A 31 0.68 12.72 2.46
CA TYR A 31 1.17 11.54 3.20
C TYR A 31 0.06 10.60 3.66
N ILE A 32 -1.18 11.08 3.82
CA ILE A 32 -2.33 10.22 4.17
C ILE A 32 -2.60 9.24 3.02
N GLY A 33 -2.48 9.72 1.78
CA GLY A 33 -2.59 8.90 0.58
C GLY A 33 -1.53 7.80 0.54
N ASP A 34 -0.32 8.06 1.04
CA ASP A 34 0.77 7.08 1.06
C ASP A 34 0.60 6.04 2.16
N ILE A 35 0.15 6.45 3.35
CA ILE A 35 -0.25 5.52 4.43
C ILE A 35 -1.37 4.59 3.95
N LEU A 36 -2.41 5.14 3.31
CA LEU A 36 -3.53 4.37 2.79
C LEU A 36 -3.07 3.42 1.68
N TRP A 37 -2.16 3.85 0.81
CA TRP A 37 -1.60 3.02 -0.24
C TRP A 37 -0.83 1.81 0.32
N ALA A 38 0.04 2.00 1.32
CA ALA A 38 0.73 0.87 1.96
C ALA A 38 -0.23 -0.08 2.68
N THR A 39 -1.27 0.47 3.31
CA THR A 39 -2.32 -0.33 3.95
C THR A 39 -3.08 -1.19 2.92
N MET A 40 -3.37 -0.63 1.74
CA MET A 40 -3.97 -1.35 0.62
C MET A 40 -3.08 -2.50 0.16
N VAL A 41 -1.78 -2.26 -0.04
CA VAL A 41 -0.80 -3.28 -0.45
C VAL A 41 -0.75 -4.43 0.57
N TYR A 42 -0.79 -4.12 1.87
CA TYR A 42 -0.89 -5.13 2.92
C TYR A 42 -2.10 -6.05 2.73
N PHE A 43 -3.30 -5.49 2.52
CA PHE A 43 -4.50 -6.29 2.33
C PHE A 43 -4.51 -7.09 1.03
N ILE A 44 -3.90 -6.58 -0.04
CA ILE A 44 -3.68 -7.33 -1.28
C ILE A 44 -2.81 -8.56 -1.00
N PHE A 45 -1.67 -8.39 -0.34
CA PHE A 45 -0.81 -9.53 0.03
C PHE A 45 -1.50 -10.49 0.98
N ARG A 46 -2.29 -9.99 1.93
CA ARG A 46 -3.07 -10.83 2.84
C ARG A 46 -4.12 -11.66 2.10
N ALA A 47 -4.76 -11.09 1.08
CA ALA A 47 -5.73 -11.79 0.25
C ALA A 47 -5.08 -12.88 -0.63
N LEU A 48 -3.89 -12.60 -1.19
CA LEU A 48 -3.11 -13.55 -2.00
C LEU A 48 -2.53 -14.68 -1.15
N PHE A 49 -1.93 -14.36 0.00
CA PHE A 49 -1.20 -15.28 0.87
C PHE A 49 -1.93 -15.50 2.20
N ILE A 50 -3.21 -15.89 2.14
CA ILE A 50 -4.05 -16.01 3.35
C ILE A 50 -3.54 -17.02 4.38
N ASN A 51 -2.78 -18.03 3.94
CA ASN A 51 -2.21 -19.08 4.80
C ASN A 51 -0.88 -18.68 5.44
N ASN A 52 -0.27 -17.57 5.01
CA ASN A 52 0.98 -17.10 5.61
C ASN A 52 0.72 -16.37 6.94
N THR A 53 1.76 -16.30 7.77
CA THR A 53 1.70 -15.57 9.03
C THR A 53 1.57 -14.06 8.78
N HIS A 54 0.89 -13.35 9.68
CA HIS A 54 0.74 -11.89 9.60
C HIS A 54 2.09 -11.16 9.52
N LYS A 55 3.12 -11.69 10.21
CA LYS A 55 4.50 -11.16 10.16
C LYS A 55 5.09 -11.25 8.75
N ASN A 56 4.88 -12.37 8.04
CA ASN A 56 5.39 -12.53 6.68
C ASN A 56 4.70 -11.55 5.72
N ILE A 57 3.39 -11.35 5.86
CA ILE A 57 2.65 -10.37 5.05
C ILE A 57 3.18 -8.95 5.29
N PHE A 58 3.37 -8.58 6.55
CA PHE A 58 3.95 -7.28 6.92
C PHE A 58 5.33 -7.09 6.29
N LEU A 59 6.19 -8.11 6.35
CA LEU A 59 7.51 -8.07 5.74
C LEU A 59 7.44 -7.92 4.21
N TYR A 60 6.56 -8.66 3.54
CA TYR A 60 6.36 -8.55 2.09
C TYR A 60 5.86 -7.15 1.70
N THR A 61 4.95 -6.57 2.46
CA THR A 61 4.49 -5.19 2.25
C THR A 61 5.66 -4.21 2.35
N LEU A 62 6.47 -4.28 3.40
CA LEU A 62 7.62 -3.38 3.57
C LEU A 62 8.64 -3.53 2.44
N VAL A 63 9.05 -4.77 2.14
CA VAL A 63 10.02 -5.05 1.09
C VAL A 63 9.51 -4.54 -0.26
N PHE A 64 8.23 -4.77 -0.57
CA PHE A 64 7.62 -4.32 -1.80
C PHE A 64 7.58 -2.79 -1.91
N SER A 65 7.08 -2.10 -0.88
CA SER A 65 7.00 -0.63 -0.85
C SER A 65 8.39 0.00 -0.95
N TYR A 66 9.38 -0.54 -0.22
CA TYR A 66 10.74 -0.02 -0.25
C TYR A 66 11.42 -0.29 -1.60
N THR A 67 11.15 -1.44 -2.23
CA THR A 67 11.67 -1.74 -3.57
C THR A 67 11.10 -0.77 -4.61
N ILE A 68 9.82 -0.40 -4.48
CA ILE A 68 9.19 0.59 -5.36
C ILE A 68 9.85 1.96 -5.17
N GLU A 69 10.03 2.41 -3.93
CA GLU A 69 10.72 3.68 -3.65
C GLU A 69 12.16 3.71 -4.15
N LEU A 70 12.93 2.66 -3.88
CA LEU A 70 14.29 2.54 -4.38
C LEU A 70 14.35 2.50 -5.91
N SER A 71 13.33 1.95 -6.56
CA SER A 71 13.23 1.98 -8.02
C SER A 71 13.20 3.42 -8.56
N GLN A 72 12.70 4.39 -7.79
CA GLN A 72 12.61 5.80 -8.21
C GLN A 72 13.98 6.48 -8.28
N LEU A 73 14.97 5.99 -7.53
CA LEU A 73 16.37 6.41 -7.67
C LEU A 73 16.97 5.94 -9.01
N TYR A 74 16.43 4.86 -9.58
CA TYR A 74 16.83 4.36 -10.88
C TYR A 74 16.11 5.14 -12.01
N LYS A 75 16.87 5.98 -12.72
CA LYS A 75 16.37 6.93 -13.75
C LYS A 75 16.73 6.51 -15.18
N SER A 76 16.60 5.23 -15.51
CA SER A 76 16.85 4.74 -16.86
C SER A 76 15.70 5.11 -17.84
N PRO A 77 15.95 5.33 -19.14
CA PRO A 77 14.91 5.74 -20.09
C PRO A 77 13.73 4.78 -20.16
N TRP A 78 13.97 3.47 -20.08
CA TRP A 78 12.91 2.45 -20.15
C TRP A 78 11.94 2.53 -18.98
N ILE A 79 12.43 2.75 -17.75
CA ILE A 79 11.59 2.81 -16.56
C ILE A 79 10.81 4.12 -16.49
N ASN A 80 11.41 5.22 -16.98
CA ASN A 80 10.71 6.49 -17.11
C ASN A 80 9.59 6.41 -18.16
N ASN A 81 9.78 5.64 -19.23
CA ASN A 81 8.72 5.38 -20.21
C ASN A 81 7.55 4.61 -19.59
N ILE A 82 7.82 3.63 -18.71
CA ILE A 82 6.77 2.94 -17.95
C ILE A 82 6.05 3.92 -17.00
N ARG A 83 6.79 4.77 -16.28
CA ARG A 83 6.21 5.80 -15.38
C ARG A 83 5.36 6.86 -16.09
N SER A 84 5.62 7.09 -17.38
CA SER A 84 4.82 8.02 -18.20
C SER A 84 3.36 7.56 -18.34
N ILE A 85 3.10 6.26 -18.22
CA ILE A 85 1.76 5.70 -18.22
C ILE A 85 1.13 5.98 -16.86
N ARG A 86 0.06 6.80 -16.83
CA ARG A 86 -0.61 7.26 -15.58
C ARG A 86 -0.85 6.16 -14.55
N LEU A 87 -1.32 4.99 -14.99
CA LEU A 87 -1.63 3.88 -14.09
C LEU A 87 -0.37 3.35 -13.38
N PHE A 88 0.73 3.18 -14.12
CA PHE A 88 2.00 2.74 -13.54
C PHE A 88 2.68 3.87 -12.76
N GLY A 89 2.56 5.13 -13.18
CA GLY A 89 3.06 6.27 -12.41
C GLY A 89 2.39 6.43 -11.04
N LEU A 90 1.09 6.11 -10.92
CA LEU A 90 0.39 6.08 -9.63
C LEU A 90 0.87 4.96 -8.70
N ILE A 91 1.37 3.85 -9.26
CA ILE A 91 1.87 2.70 -8.49
C ILE A 91 3.35 2.87 -8.15
N LEU A 92 4.15 3.34 -9.10
CA LEU A 92 5.61 3.45 -9.00
C LEU A 92 6.05 4.76 -8.35
N GLY A 93 5.20 5.77 -8.31
CA GLY A 93 5.54 7.13 -7.88
C GLY A 93 6.42 7.87 -8.88
N TYR A 94 6.59 9.17 -8.63
CA TYR A 94 7.31 10.10 -9.52
C TYR A 94 8.59 10.66 -8.90
N GLY A 95 8.82 10.50 -7.60
CA GLY A 95 9.99 11.04 -6.93
C GLY A 95 10.17 10.50 -5.52
N PHE A 96 11.43 10.26 -5.15
CA PHE A 96 11.80 9.60 -3.92
C PHE A 96 11.82 10.58 -2.75
N LEU A 97 11.08 10.25 -1.69
CA LEU A 97 11.13 10.97 -0.42
C LEU A 97 11.40 9.99 0.72
N TRP A 98 12.39 10.30 1.55
CA TRP A 98 12.70 9.51 2.75
C TRP A 98 11.51 9.42 3.72
N SER A 99 10.65 10.44 3.74
CA SER A 99 9.42 10.44 4.52
C SER A 99 8.47 9.33 4.09
N ASP A 100 8.48 8.93 2.83
CA ASP A 100 7.55 7.94 2.28
C ASP A 100 7.84 6.56 2.86
N LEU A 101 9.12 6.25 3.15
CA LEU A 101 9.48 5.03 3.87
C LEU A 101 8.82 4.97 5.26
N VAL A 102 8.78 6.10 5.98
CA VAL A 102 8.14 6.20 7.29
C VAL A 102 6.63 6.00 7.16
N TYR A 103 5.99 6.70 6.21
CA TYR A 103 4.55 6.60 5.98
C TYR A 103 4.11 5.22 5.50
N TYR A 104 4.90 4.56 4.65
CA TYR A 104 4.65 3.19 4.25
C TYR A 104 4.82 2.20 5.39
N THR A 105 5.77 2.44 6.29
CA THR A 105 5.92 1.64 7.51
C THR A 105 4.70 1.80 8.41
N ILE A 106 4.23 3.04 8.60
CA ILE A 106 3.01 3.32 9.37
C ILE A 106 1.79 2.63 8.74
N GLY A 107 1.63 2.73 7.41
CA GLY A 107 0.53 2.07 6.69
C GLY A 107 0.57 0.54 6.82
N ALA A 108 1.76 -0.07 6.72
CA ALA A 108 1.92 -1.51 6.94
C ALA A 108 1.57 -1.91 8.38
N VAL A 109 1.95 -1.11 9.38
CA VAL A 109 1.61 -1.36 10.80
C VAL A 109 0.10 -1.25 11.00
N ILE A 110 -0.55 -0.24 10.42
CA ILE A 110 -2.01 -0.08 10.47
C ILE A 110 -2.70 -1.29 9.85
N GLY A 111 -2.26 -1.72 8.65
CA GLY A 111 -2.80 -2.92 7.98
C GLY A 111 -2.66 -4.17 8.85
N PHE A 112 -1.48 -4.38 9.45
CA PHE A 112 -1.23 -5.47 10.38
C PHE A 112 -2.14 -5.42 11.62
N LEU A 113 -2.31 -4.25 12.24
CA LEU A 113 -3.17 -4.08 13.42
C LEU A 113 -4.62 -4.37 13.08
N ILE A 114 -5.12 -3.84 11.97
CA ILE A 114 -6.50 -4.07 11.51
C ILE A 114 -6.72 -5.57 11.27
N ASP A 115 -5.81 -6.24 10.55
CA ASP A 115 -5.87 -7.68 10.30
C ASP A 115 -5.84 -8.48 11.62
N TYR A 116 -4.92 -8.13 12.53
CA TYR A 116 -4.81 -8.79 13.83
C TYR A 116 -6.08 -8.65 14.68
N PHE A 117 -6.67 -7.45 14.78
CA PHE A 117 -7.85 -7.22 15.63
C PHE A 117 -9.16 -7.67 15.00
N ILE A 118 -9.36 -7.46 13.70
CA ILE A 118 -10.62 -7.75 13.02
C ILE A 118 -10.75 -9.25 12.69
N VAL A 119 -9.64 -9.93 12.38
CA VAL A 119 -9.69 -11.31 11.86
C VAL A 119 -9.39 -12.35 12.93
N LYS A 120 -8.48 -12.09 13.87
CA LYS A 120 -8.16 -13.04 14.95
C LYS A 120 -9.31 -13.21 15.95
N LYS A 121 -10.17 -12.20 16.14
CA LYS A 121 -11.29 -12.25 17.09
C LYS A 121 -12.43 -13.22 16.68
N ARG A 122 -12.27 -14.00 15.60
CA ARG A 122 -13.27 -14.93 15.07
C ARG A 122 -12.77 -16.34 14.73
N SER A 123 -11.55 -16.74 15.11
CA SER A 123 -11.13 -18.15 15.04
C SER A 123 -11.36 -18.86 16.37
#